data_AF-E3EKM0-F1
#
_entry.id   AF-E3EKM0-F1
#
_cell.length_a   1.000
_cell.length_b   1.000
_cell.length_c   1.000
_cell.angle_alpha   90.00
_cell.angle_beta   90.00
_cell.angle_gamma   90.00
#
_symmetry.space_group_name_H-M   'P 1'
#
loop_
_entity.id
_entity.type
_entity.pdbx_description
1 polymer ?
#
loop_
_entity_poly.entity_id
_entity_poly.type
_entity_poly.pdbx_seq_one_letter_code
_entity_poly.pdbx_strand_id
1 'polypeptide(L)' 'MLKGCIIANIEEKELLESLGVIVGAYNDSTKEFQNCLVSDEAMGKLDDHWGTFWWSLEEIDDVQC' A
#
# COMPACT_ATOMS: atom_id res chain seq x y z
N MET A 1 -10.86 4.55 4.02
CA MET A 1 -9.87 3.50 3.69
C MET A 1 -9.36 3.77 2.29
N LEU A 2 -8.06 3.64 2.08
CA LEU A 2 -7.41 3.91 0.81
C LEU A 2 -7.10 2.62 0.07
N LYS A 3 -7.15 2.65 -1.26
CA LYS A 3 -6.75 1.55 -2.14
C LYS A 3 -5.80 2.03 -3.23
N GLY A 4 -4.83 1.20 -3.60
CA GLY A 4 -4.03 1.49 -4.78
C GLY A 4 -2.83 0.59 -4.94
N CYS A 5 -1.69 1.17 -5.30
CA CYS A 5 -0.43 0.46 -5.43
C CYS A 5 0.67 1.08 -4.56
N ILE A 6 1.61 0.23 -4.13
CA ILE A 6 2.80 0.61 -3.38
C ILE A 6 4.01 0.00 -4.09
N ILE A 7 4.93 0.85 -4.54
CA ILE A 7 6.22 0.47 -5.11
C ILE A 7 7.15 0.11 -3.95
N ALA A 8 7.52 -1.16 -3.90
CA ALA A 8 8.36 -1.76 -2.88
C ALA A 8 8.86 -3.11 -3.41
N ASN A 9 10.02 -3.57 -2.95
CA ASN A 9 10.53 -4.90 -3.26
C ASN A 9 9.69 -5.98 -2.56
N ILE A 10 9.72 -7.20 -3.11
CA ILE A 10 9.01 -8.34 -2.52
C ILE A 10 9.46 -8.65 -1.08
N GLU A 11 10.71 -8.37 -0.74
CA GLU A 11 11.29 -8.56 0.59
C GLU A 11 10.70 -7.58 1.63
N GLU A 12 10.19 -6.44 1.18
CA GLU A 12 9.60 -5.40 2.04
C GLU A 12 8.12 -5.69 2.34
N LYS A 13 7.57 -6.80 1.83
CA LYS A 13 6.20 -7.23 2.07
C LYS A 13 5.87 -7.33 3.56
N GLU A 14 6.70 -8.02 4.33
CA GLU A 14 6.48 -8.24 5.76
C GLU A 14 6.50 -6.92 6.53
N LEU A 15 7.35 -5.98 6.11
CA LEU A 15 7.41 -4.64 6.68
C LEU A 15 6.10 -3.89 6.39
N LEU A 16 5.63 -3.85 5.14
CA LEU A 16 4.35 -3.23 4.80
C LEU A 16 3.18 -3.82 5.58
N GLU A 17 3.10 -5.15 5.69
CA GLU A 17 2.08 -5.84 6.49
C GLU A 17 2.18 -5.46 7.98
N SER A 18 3.39 -5.33 8.52
CA SER A 18 3.60 -4.90 9.92
C SER A 18 3.16 -3.46 10.20
N LEU A 19 3.17 -2.58 9.18
CA LEU A 19 2.63 -1.22 9.26
C LEU A 19 1.10 -1.21 9.25
N GLY A 20 0.45 -2.34 8.97
CA GLY A 20 -0.99 -2.48 8.85
C GLY A 20 -1.52 -2.32 7.43
N VAL A 21 -0.63 -2.33 6.43
CA VAL A 21 -1.02 -2.35 5.01
C VAL A 21 -1.44 -3.77 4.63
N ILE A 22 -2.62 -3.90 4.04
CA ILE A 22 -3.02 -5.15 3.39
C ILE A 22 -2.44 -5.14 1.99
N VAL A 23 -1.28 -5.77 1.81
CA VAL A 23 -0.61 -5.88 0.51
C VAL A 23 -1.39 -6.83 -0.41
N GLY A 24 -1.52 -6.44 -1.69
CA GLY A 24 -2.15 -7.27 -2.70
C GLY A 24 -1.14 -8.05 -3.55
N ALA A 25 -1.42 -8.15 -4.86
CA ALA A 25 -0.59 -8.93 -5.78
C ALA A 25 0.72 -8.20 -6.10
N TYR A 26 1.85 -8.89 -6.00
CA TYR A 26 3.14 -8.34 -6.38
C TYR A 26 3.38 -8.47 -7.89
N ASN A 27 3.68 -7.35 -8.54
CA ASN A 27 4.07 -7.30 -9.94
C ASN A 27 5.60 -7.15 -10.05
N ASP A 28 6.27 -8.25 -10.42
CA ASP A 28 7.73 -8.27 -10.51
C ASP A 28 8.30 -7.39 -11.64
N SER A 29 7.50 -7.09 -12.66
CA SER A 29 7.93 -6.24 -13.79
C SER A 29 7.98 -4.77 -13.42
N THR A 30 7.05 -4.31 -12.58
CA THR A 30 6.99 -2.91 -12.11
C THR A 30 7.49 -2.75 -10.68
N LYS A 31 7.84 -3.84 -9.99
CA LYS A 31 8.30 -3.88 -8.59
C LYS A 31 7.33 -3.16 -7.66
N GLU A 32 6.04 -3.48 -7.79
CA GLU A 32 4.98 -2.86 -7.01
C GLU A 32 3.96 -3.91 -6.51
N PHE A 33 3.38 -3.65 -5.35
CA PHE A 33 2.19 -4.34 -4.87
C PHE A 33 0.94 -3.61 -5.37
N GLN A 34 0.04 -4.34 -6.02
CA GLN A 34 -1.21 -3.83 -6.57
C GLN A 34 -2.40 -4.22 -5.70
N ASN A 35 -3.45 -3.40 -5.70
CA ASN A 35 -4.64 -3.58 -4.86
C ASN A 35 -4.34 -3.58 -3.37
N CYS A 36 -3.36 -2.81 -2.94
CA CYS A 36 -3.08 -2.60 -1.51
C CYS A 36 -4.25 -1.86 -0.87
N LEU A 37 -4.60 -2.23 0.34
CA LEU A 37 -5.55 -1.50 1.17
C LEU A 37 -4.82 -0.91 2.37
N VAL A 38 -5.05 0.38 2.62
CA VAL A 38 -4.38 1.13 3.68
C VAL A 38 -5.45 1.85 4.50
N SER A 39 -5.50 1.58 5.81
CA SER A 39 -6.35 2.34 6.74
C SER A 39 -5.70 3.69 7.07
N ASP A 40 -6.46 4.62 7.66
CA ASP A 40 -5.92 5.93 8.03
C ASP A 40 -4.77 5.81 9.06
N GLU A 41 -4.84 4.82 9.96
CA GLU A 41 -3.75 4.51 10.90
C GLU A 41 -2.50 3.97 10.16
N ALA A 42 -2.69 3.03 9.23
CA ALA A 42 -1.60 2.48 8.44
C ALA A 42 -0.98 3.55 7.53
N MET A 43 -1.79 4.47 7.01
CA MET A 43 -1.34 5.60 6.20
C MET A 43 -0.38 6.50 6.99
N GLY A 44 -0.71 6.83 8.24
CA GLY A 44 0.18 7.62 9.09
C GLY A 44 1.54 6.94 9.33
N LYS A 45 1.56 5.62 9.51
CA LYS A 45 2.81 4.85 9.65
C LYS A 45 3.56 4.73 8.33
N LEU A 46 2.85 4.64 7.20
CA LEU A 46 3.44 4.57 5.87
C LEU A 46 4.10 5.91 5.50
N ASP A 47 3.47 7.05 5.83
CA ASP A 47 4.01 8.41 5.66
C ASP A 47 5.37 8.59 6.34
N ASP A 48 5.58 8.00 7.52
CA ASP A 48 6.88 8.03 8.23
C ASP A 48 8.01 7.33 7.42
N HIS A 49 7.65 6.49 6.44
CA HIS A 49 8.55 5.81 5.53
C HIS A 49 8.59 6.42 4.12
N TRP A 50 8.12 7.67 3.96
CA TRP A 50 8.19 8.40 2.69
C TRP A 50 9.63 8.46 2.14
N GLY A 51 9.80 8.04 0.89
CA GLY A 51 11.11 7.97 0.21
C GLY A 51 11.75 6.59 0.25
N THR A 52 11.38 5.72 1.19
CA THR A 52 11.65 4.27 1.10
C THR A 52 10.59 3.61 0.23
N PHE A 53 9.32 3.88 0.51
CA PHE A 53 8.19 3.44 -0.32
C PHE A 53 7.63 4.61 -1.11
N TRP A 54 7.08 4.29 -2.28
CA TRP A 54 6.30 5.21 -3.08
C TRP A 54 4.93 4.58 -3.29
N TRP A 55 3.87 5.37 -3.24
CA TRP A 55 2.52 4.84 -3.38
C TRP A 55 1.61 5.79 -4.13
N SER A 56 0.63 5.19 -4.80
CA SER A 56 -0.49 5.89 -5.40
C SER A 56 -1.74 5.25 -4.81
N LEU A 57 -2.34 5.93 -3.83
CA LEU A 57 -3.49 5.46 -3.07
C LEU A 57 -4.65 6.45 -3.26
N GLU A 58 -5.85 5.92 -3.46
CA GLU A 58 -7.08 6.69 -3.63
C GLU A 58 -8.10 6.28 -2.58
N GLU A 59 -8.95 7.22 -2.15
CA GLU A 59 -10.07 6.90 -1.26
C GLU A 59 -11.02 5.91 -1.95
N ILE A 60 -11.38 4.87 -1.20
CA ILE A 60 -12.43 3.96 -1.62
C ILE A 60 -13.74 4.64 -1.22
N ASP A 61 -14.37 5.32 -2.18
CA ASP A 61 -15.76 5.70 -2.03
C ASP A 61 -16.61 4.43 -2.09
N ASP A 62 -17.30 4.09 -1.01
CA ASP A 62 -18.31 3.02 -0.91
C ASP A 62 -19.59 3.36 -1.72
N VAL A 63 -19.45 4.04 -2.86
CA VAL A 63 -20.56 4.42 -3.73
C VAL A 63 -20.46 3.68 -5.05
N GLN A 64 -20.84 2.39 -5.02
CA GLN A 64 -21.77 1.85 -6.01
C GLN A 64 -22.72 0.86 -5.30
N CYS A 65 -23.81 1.41 -4.78
CA CYS A 65 -25.05 0.68 -4.53
C CYS A 65 -25.66 0.17 -5.84
#